data_AF-A0A2L0B4M9-F1
#
_entry.id   AF-A0A2L0B4M9-F1
#
_cell.length_a   1.000
_cell.length_b   1.000
_cell.length_c   1.000
_cell.angle_alpha   90.00
_cell.angle_beta   90.00
_cell.angle_gamma   90.00
#
_symmetry.space_group_name_H-M   'P 1'
#
loop_
_entity.id
_entity.type
_entity.pdbx_description
1 polymer ?
#
loop_
_entity_poly.entity_id
_entity_poly.type
_entity_poly.pdbx_seq_one_letter_code
_entity_poly.pdbx_strand_id
1 'polypeptide(L)'
;EFANPVLVRVLEDRTQEPMVRHEAAEALGAIGSQQNLAILEKYVNDPVIEVAETCQLALERIKWLQNPDDTKVLSKNPFNSVDPAPPSSSKTVGELEEILLSESETLFNRYRAMFSLRNMQSKEAVLALSKGLKCGSALFRHEIAFVLGQLQDENSVPYLKESLEDVLENE
;
A
#
# COMPACT_ATOMS: atom_id res chain seq x y z
N GLU A 1 2.53 2.72 -20.46
CA GLU A 1 1.80 3.95 -20.86
C GLU A 1 0.59 3.70 -21.77
N PHE A 2 0.61 2.74 -22.71
CA PHE A 2 -0.57 2.47 -23.57
C PHE A 2 -1.87 2.14 -22.81
N ALA A 3 -1.78 1.60 -21.60
CA ALA A 3 -2.95 1.32 -20.75
C ALA A 3 -3.54 2.57 -20.08
N ASN A 4 -2.80 3.69 -20.00
CA ASN A 4 -3.23 4.88 -19.24
C ASN A 4 -4.62 5.37 -19.65
N PRO A 5 -5.00 5.50 -20.94
CA PRO A 5 -6.33 5.99 -21.29
C PRO A 5 -7.47 5.10 -20.77
N VAL A 6 -7.26 3.78 -20.73
CA VAL A 6 -8.26 2.84 -20.21
C VAL A 6 -8.34 2.93 -18.70
N LEU A 7 -7.20 2.94 -18.01
CA LEU A 7 -7.14 3.04 -16.56
C LEU A 7 -7.73 4.36 -16.05
N VAL A 8 -7.44 5.48 -16.74
CA VAL A 8 -8.06 6.78 -16.45
C VAL A 8 -9.57 6.69 -16.57
N ARG A 9 -10.08 6.14 -17.67
CA ARG A 9 -11.54 5.99 -17.85
C ARG A 9 -12.18 5.16 -16.74
N VAL A 10 -11.51 4.10 -16.27
CA VAL A 10 -12.00 3.27 -15.16
C VAL A 10 -11.99 4.04 -13.84
N LEU A 11 -10.92 4.76 -13.53
CA LEU A 11 -10.81 5.58 -12.31
C LEU A 11 -11.91 6.66 -12.25
N GLU A 12 -12.22 7.28 -13.39
CA GLU A 12 -13.21 8.36 -13.49
C GLU A 12 -14.67 7.86 -13.43
N ASP A 13 -14.92 6.60 -13.77
CA ASP A 13 -16.26 6.02 -13.84
C ASP A 13 -16.81 5.73 -12.44
N ARG A 14 -17.57 6.67 -11.90
CA ARG A 14 -18.26 6.56 -10.60
C ARG A 14 -19.37 5.51 -10.57
N THR A 15 -19.69 4.89 -11.71
CA THR A 15 -20.63 3.75 -11.74
C THR A 15 -19.92 2.40 -11.57
N GLN A 16 -18.58 2.38 -11.62
CA GLN A 16 -17.79 1.20 -11.25
C GLN A 16 -17.74 1.03 -9.74
N GLU A 17 -17.55 -0.23 -9.34
CA GLU A 17 -17.27 -0.57 -7.95
C GLU A 17 -16.02 0.16 -7.43
N PRO A 18 -16.04 0.66 -6.17
CA PRO A 18 -14.88 1.23 -5.48
C PRO A 18 -13.59 0.48 -5.74
N MET A 19 -13.63 -0.85 -5.64
CA MET A 19 -12.43 -1.65 -5.76
C MET A 19 -11.83 -1.62 -7.19
N VAL A 20 -12.68 -1.64 -8.22
CA VAL A 20 -12.20 -1.57 -9.61
C VAL A 20 -11.52 -0.23 -9.89
N ARG A 21 -12.00 0.85 -9.26
CA ARG A 21 -11.40 2.18 -9.36
C ARG A 21 -10.07 2.27 -8.60
N HIS A 22 -9.96 1.65 -7.42
CA HIS A 22 -8.70 1.59 -6.67
C HIS A 22 -7.61 0.90 -7.51
N GLU A 23 -7.93 -0.26 -8.09
CA GLU A 23 -6.98 -1.03 -8.92
C GLU A 23 -6.49 -0.22 -10.13
N ALA A 24 -7.38 0.58 -10.73
CA ALA A 24 -7.01 1.47 -11.81
C ALA A 24 -6.04 2.57 -11.36
N ALA A 25 -6.27 3.19 -10.19
CA ALA A 25 -5.37 4.17 -9.60
C ALA A 25 -4.01 3.56 -9.24
N GLU A 26 -4.01 2.36 -8.66
CA GLU A 26 -2.79 1.64 -8.30
C GLU A 26 -1.96 1.30 -9.55
N ALA A 27 -2.61 0.78 -10.60
CA ALA A 27 -1.95 0.49 -11.87
C ALA A 27 -1.36 1.76 -12.52
N LEU A 28 -2.05 2.91 -12.45
CA LEU A 28 -1.52 4.19 -12.92
C LEU A 28 -0.27 4.60 -12.12
N GLY A 29 -0.28 4.40 -10.80
CA GLY A 29 0.85 4.60 -9.90
C GLY A 29 2.02 3.68 -10.24
N ALA A 30 1.76 2.37 -10.44
CA ALA A 30 2.72 1.35 -10.79
C ALA A 30 3.42 1.64 -12.13
N ILE A 31 2.67 2.09 -13.14
CA ILE A 31 3.21 2.55 -14.44
C ILE A 31 4.19 3.71 -14.25
N GLY A 32 3.98 4.59 -13.27
CA GLY A 32 4.97 5.60 -12.89
C GLY A 32 5.04 6.82 -13.83
N SER A 33 4.10 6.99 -14.75
CA SER A 33 4.14 8.07 -15.76
C SER A 33 3.73 9.41 -15.16
N GLN A 34 4.51 10.48 -15.41
CA GLN A 34 4.18 11.84 -14.97
C GLN A 34 2.86 12.36 -15.58
N GLN A 35 2.44 11.83 -16.74
CA GLN A 35 1.17 12.19 -17.37
C GLN A 35 -0.04 11.83 -16.48
N ASN A 36 0.13 10.87 -15.56
CA ASN A 36 -0.91 10.44 -14.65
C ASN A 36 -1.05 11.35 -13.41
N LEU A 37 -0.13 12.30 -13.17
CA LEU A 37 -0.16 13.13 -11.97
C LEU A 37 -1.44 13.97 -11.87
N ALA A 38 -1.85 14.63 -12.96
CA ALA A 38 -3.02 15.49 -12.95
C ALA A 38 -4.32 14.72 -12.66
N ILE A 39 -4.45 13.51 -13.20
CA ILE A 39 -5.63 12.67 -12.98
C ILE A 39 -5.65 12.09 -11.57
N LEU A 40 -4.52 11.61 -11.04
CA LEU A 40 -4.47 11.10 -9.68
C LEU A 40 -4.72 12.21 -8.65
N GLU A 41 -4.18 13.42 -8.86
CA GLU A 41 -4.40 14.60 -8.01
C GLU A 41 -5.88 15.01 -7.95
N LYS A 42 -6.62 14.83 -9.05
CA LYS A 42 -8.07 15.08 -9.08
C LYS A 42 -8.85 14.18 -8.11
N TYR A 43 -8.34 12.99 -7.78
CA TYR A 43 -9.06 11.97 -7.00
C TYR A 43 -8.47 11.72 -5.60
N VAL A 44 -7.48 12.47 -5.15
CA VAL A 44 -6.91 12.33 -3.78
C VAL A 44 -7.90 12.60 -2.65
N ASN A 45 -9.02 13.28 -2.95
CA ASN A 45 -10.12 13.56 -2.04
C ASN A 45 -11.43 12.92 -2.54
N ASP A 46 -11.35 11.79 -3.27
CA ASP A 46 -12.56 11.06 -3.67
C ASP A 46 -13.38 10.67 -2.42
N PRO A 47 -14.72 10.70 -2.46
CA PRO A 47 -15.54 10.31 -1.32
C PRO A 47 -15.39 8.83 -0.93
N VAL A 48 -14.86 7.99 -1.83
CA VAL A 48 -14.51 6.61 -1.56
C VAL A 48 -13.07 6.56 -1.06
N ILE A 49 -12.88 6.17 0.20
CA ILE A 49 -11.59 6.28 0.88
C ILE A 49 -10.51 5.44 0.21
N GLU A 50 -10.85 4.24 -0.26
CA GLU A 50 -9.94 3.33 -0.96
C GLU A 50 -9.39 4.01 -2.23
N VAL A 51 -10.24 4.70 -2.98
CA VAL A 51 -9.81 5.40 -4.20
C VAL A 51 -8.95 6.61 -3.87
N ALA A 52 -9.34 7.38 -2.85
CA ALA A 52 -8.61 8.56 -2.40
C ALA A 52 -7.19 8.21 -1.92
N GLU A 53 -7.09 7.24 -1.02
CA GLU A 53 -5.83 6.77 -0.46
C GLU A 53 -4.93 6.12 -1.51
N THR A 54 -5.47 5.28 -2.41
CA THR A 54 -4.68 4.72 -3.51
C THR A 54 -4.15 5.83 -4.44
N CYS A 55 -4.94 6.86 -4.72
CA CYS A 55 -4.49 8.01 -5.52
C CYS A 55 -3.37 8.80 -4.82
N GLN A 56 -3.43 8.98 -3.50
CA GLN A 56 -2.35 9.59 -2.71
C GLN A 56 -1.06 8.78 -2.81
N LEU A 57 -1.13 7.46 -2.56
CA LEU A 57 0.01 6.54 -2.69
C LEU A 57 0.61 6.56 -4.09
N ALA A 58 -0.22 6.48 -5.13
CA ALA A 58 0.21 6.51 -6.52
C ALA A 58 0.94 7.82 -6.89
N LEU A 59 0.46 8.97 -6.41
CA LEU A 59 1.13 10.26 -6.61
C LEU A 59 2.48 10.32 -5.92
N GLU A 60 2.53 9.94 -4.64
CA GLU A 60 3.78 9.94 -3.87
C GLU A 60 4.80 8.99 -4.49
N ARG A 61 4.36 7.82 -4.96
CA ARG A 61 5.21 6.89 -5.71
C ARG A 61 5.76 7.49 -6.99
N ILE A 62 4.93 8.12 -7.83
CA ILE A 62 5.39 8.76 -9.07
C ILE A 62 6.38 9.88 -8.76
N LYS A 63 6.09 10.72 -7.75
CA LYS A 63 6.98 11.81 -7.31
C LYS A 63 8.31 11.25 -6.79
N TRP A 64 8.28 10.18 -6.00
CA TRP A 64 9.47 9.48 -5.50
C TRP A 64 10.35 8.96 -6.64
N LEU A 65 9.75 8.36 -7.69
CA LEU A 65 10.50 7.88 -8.86
C LEU A 65 11.25 8.97 -9.63
N GLN A 66 10.88 10.25 -9.47
CA GLN A 66 11.59 11.38 -10.10
C GLN A 66 12.81 11.84 -9.31
N ASN A 67 13.01 11.35 -8.08
CA ASN A 67 14.09 11.77 -7.19
C ASN A 67 15.15 10.66 -7.05
N PRO A 68 16.18 10.63 -7.92
CA PRO A 68 17.13 9.51 -7.98
C PRO A 68 17.99 9.33 -6.72
N ASP A 69 18.12 10.34 -5.86
CA ASP A 69 18.90 10.24 -4.62
C ASP A 69 18.24 9.36 -3.55
N ASP A 70 16.92 9.14 -3.60
CA ASP A 70 16.21 8.31 -2.62
C ASP A 70 16.37 6.80 -2.86
N THR A 71 17.07 6.39 -3.92
CA THR A 71 17.18 4.99 -4.35
C THR A 71 18.43 4.27 -3.86
N LYS A 72 19.43 5.00 -3.34
CA LYS A 72 20.80 4.47 -3.17
C LYS A 72 20.99 3.50 -2.00
N VAL A 73 20.05 3.42 -1.04
CA VAL A 73 20.18 2.59 0.17
C VAL A 73 18.84 1.94 0.58
N LEU A 74 18.18 1.27 -0.36
CA LEU A 74 16.93 0.57 -0.09
C LEU A 74 17.10 -0.96 -0.11
N SER A 75 16.30 -1.66 0.70
CA SER A 75 16.26 -3.12 0.66
C SER A 75 15.72 -3.60 -0.69
N LYS A 76 16.22 -4.74 -1.16
CA LYS A 76 15.69 -5.36 -2.38
C LYS A 76 14.34 -6.00 -2.08
N ASN A 77 13.35 -5.82 -2.96
CA ASN A 77 12.11 -6.57 -2.91
C ASN A 77 12.34 -8.02 -3.39
N PRO A 78 12.14 -9.05 -2.53
CA PRO A 78 12.30 -10.46 -2.92
C PRO A 78 11.06 -11.06 -3.62
N PHE A 79 9.93 -10.36 -3.66
CA PHE A 79 8.64 -10.84 -4.18
C PHE A 79 8.36 -10.47 -5.64
N ASN A 80 9.28 -9.74 -6.29
CA ASN A 80 9.17 -9.28 -7.68
C ASN A 80 7.85 -8.52 -7.99
N SER A 81 7.23 -7.92 -6.98
CA SER A 81 6.06 -7.06 -7.11
C SER A 81 6.45 -5.62 -7.42
N VAL A 82 5.52 -4.87 -8.01
CA VAL A 82 5.62 -3.42 -8.16
C VAL A 82 4.86 -2.78 -7.00
N ASP A 83 5.56 -2.53 -5.89
CA ASP A 83 4.92 -2.07 -4.67
C ASP A 83 4.40 -0.61 -4.81
N PRO A 84 3.26 -0.28 -4.17
CA PRO A 84 2.73 1.08 -4.06
C PRO A 84 3.69 2.08 -3.40
N ALA A 85 4.58 1.62 -2.53
CA ALA A 85 5.63 2.43 -1.93
C ALA A 85 6.97 1.68 -1.93
N PRO A 86 8.10 2.40 -2.06
CA PRO A 86 9.42 1.81 -1.84
C PRO A 86 9.58 1.41 -0.35
N PRO A 87 10.53 0.52 0.00
CA PRO A 87 10.79 0.23 1.41
C PRO A 87 11.32 1.47 2.16
N SER A 88 11.11 1.50 3.47
CA SER A 88 11.71 2.48 4.39
C SER A 88 13.23 2.32 4.49
N SER A 89 13.91 3.40 4.87
CA SER A 89 15.35 3.41 5.17
C SER A 89 15.68 2.85 6.57
N SER A 90 14.71 2.80 7.48
CA SER A 90 14.86 2.14 8.79
C SER A 90 15.09 0.63 8.61
N LYS A 91 15.89 0.06 9.52
CA LYS A 91 16.38 -1.32 9.43
C LYS A 91 15.94 -2.22 10.57
N THR A 92 15.27 -1.70 11.59
CA THR A 92 14.86 -2.51 12.75
C THR A 92 13.38 -2.79 12.72
N VAL A 93 12.99 -3.98 13.15
CA VAL A 93 11.56 -4.36 13.22
C VAL A 93 10.80 -3.43 14.17
N GLY A 94 11.40 -3.03 15.29
CA GLY A 94 10.76 -2.14 16.28
C GLY A 94 10.40 -0.77 15.72
N GLU A 95 11.36 -0.07 15.10
CA GLU A 95 11.10 1.24 14.48
C GLU A 95 10.08 1.14 13.35
N LEU A 96 10.15 0.09 12.52
CA LEU A 96 9.20 -0.11 11.43
C LEU A 96 7.80 -0.43 11.96
N GLU A 97 7.67 -1.20 13.05
CA GLU A 97 6.40 -1.47 13.71
C GLU A 97 5.79 -0.17 14.27
N GLU A 98 6.59 0.67 14.92
CA GLU A 98 6.14 1.97 15.43
C GLU A 98 5.59 2.86 14.31
N ILE A 99 6.30 2.94 13.17
CA ILE A 99 5.85 3.68 11.98
C ILE A 99 4.56 3.05 11.43
N LEU A 100 4.51 1.73 11.26
CA LEU A 100 3.38 1.00 10.69
C LEU A 100 2.07 1.26 11.46
N LEU A 101 2.15 1.24 12.79
CA LEU A 101 1.02 1.34 13.71
C LEU A 101 0.67 2.78 14.11
N SER A 102 1.43 3.79 13.65
CA SER A 102 1.18 5.19 13.98
C SER A 102 0.09 5.80 13.10
N GLU A 103 -1.08 6.09 13.68
CA GLU A 103 -2.17 6.83 12.99
C GLU A 103 -1.84 8.31 12.74
N SER A 104 -0.75 8.82 13.32
CA SER A 104 -0.24 10.17 13.05
C SER A 104 0.76 10.22 11.89
N GLU A 105 1.21 9.06 11.40
CA GLU A 105 2.16 8.95 10.32
C GLU A 105 1.45 8.99 8.95
N THR A 106 2.16 9.41 7.91
CA THR A 106 1.57 9.43 6.56
C THR A 106 1.33 8.02 6.04
N LEU A 107 0.28 7.85 5.25
CA LEU A 107 -0.05 6.55 4.65
C LEU A 107 1.13 5.99 3.84
N PHE A 108 1.81 6.85 3.07
CA PHE A 108 2.99 6.46 2.31
C PHE A 108 4.09 5.92 3.23
N ASN A 109 4.44 6.61 4.33
CA ASN A 109 5.46 6.14 5.26
C ASN A 109 5.06 4.83 5.95
N ARG A 110 3.77 4.64 6.28
CA ARG A 110 3.27 3.36 6.80
C ARG A 110 3.42 2.23 5.77
N TYR A 111 3.10 2.48 4.50
CA TYR A 111 3.34 1.52 3.40
C TYR A 111 4.84 1.23 3.20
N ARG A 112 5.71 2.25 3.31
CA ARG A 112 7.16 2.04 3.26
C ARG A 112 7.64 1.13 4.39
N ALA A 113 7.11 1.29 5.60
CA ALA A 113 7.41 0.41 6.72
C ALA A 113 6.89 -1.00 6.51
N MET A 114 5.65 -1.13 6.00
CA MET A 114 5.02 -2.39 5.63
C MET A 114 5.89 -3.22 4.68
N PHE A 115 6.32 -2.61 3.56
CA PHE A 115 7.15 -3.32 2.59
C PHE A 115 8.57 -3.61 3.11
N SER A 116 9.13 -2.77 3.98
CA SER A 116 10.37 -3.10 4.67
C SER A 116 10.22 -4.34 5.56
N LEU A 117 9.18 -4.41 6.39
CA LEU A 117 8.89 -5.57 7.24
C LEU A 117 8.66 -6.82 6.40
N ARG A 118 7.88 -6.73 5.32
CA ARG A 118 7.66 -7.84 4.39
C ARG A 118 8.98 -8.35 3.82
N ASN A 119 9.86 -7.45 3.38
CA ASN A 119 11.14 -7.85 2.78
C ASN A 119 12.09 -8.55 3.77
N MET A 120 11.93 -8.33 5.08
CA MET A 120 12.75 -8.96 6.12
C MET A 120 12.47 -10.46 6.28
N GLN A 121 11.24 -10.92 6.02
CA GLN A 121 10.85 -12.34 6.11
C GLN A 121 11.21 -13.01 7.45
N SER A 122 11.28 -12.24 8.54
CA SER A 122 11.55 -12.76 9.88
C SER A 122 10.24 -12.94 10.63
N LYS A 123 10.22 -13.86 11.60
CA LYS A 123 9.05 -14.08 12.46
C LYS A 123 8.61 -12.80 13.17
N GLU A 124 9.56 -12.01 13.66
CA GLU A 124 9.29 -10.74 14.33
C GLU A 124 8.62 -9.74 13.39
N ALA A 125 9.08 -9.67 12.13
CA ALA A 125 8.48 -8.80 11.13
C ALA A 125 7.07 -9.26 10.73
N VAL A 126 6.83 -10.57 10.62
CA VAL A 126 5.49 -11.14 10.38
C VAL A 126 4.53 -10.78 11.52
N LEU A 127 4.98 -10.89 12.77
CA LEU A 127 4.16 -10.53 13.93
C LEU A 127 3.88 -9.02 13.99
N ALA A 128 4.86 -8.18 13.62
CA ALA A 128 4.66 -6.73 13.51
C ALA A 128 3.62 -6.37 12.43
N LEU A 129 3.74 -6.96 11.24
CA LEU A 129 2.75 -6.79 10.16
C LEU A 129 1.35 -7.25 10.60
N SER A 130 1.27 -8.38 11.29
CA SER A 130 0.00 -8.96 11.72
C SER A 130 -0.78 -8.06 12.69
N LYS A 131 -0.09 -7.25 13.51
CA LYS A 131 -0.74 -6.21 14.34
C LYS A 131 -1.40 -5.11 13.49
N GLY A 132 -0.90 -4.88 12.28
CA GLY A 132 -1.45 -3.91 11.33
C GLY A 132 -2.87 -4.21 10.88
N LEU A 133 -3.33 -5.47 10.97
CA LEU A 133 -4.71 -5.88 10.67
C LEU A 133 -5.76 -5.27 11.60
N LYS A 134 -5.38 -4.55 12.65
CA LYS A 134 -6.31 -3.90 13.59
C LYS A 134 -6.21 -2.37 13.59
N CYS A 135 -5.55 -1.78 12.59
CA CYS A 135 -5.35 -0.33 12.50
C CYS A 135 -5.50 0.18 11.05
N GLY A 136 -5.56 1.49 10.89
CA GLY A 136 -5.72 2.14 9.59
C GLY A 136 -7.08 1.89 8.92
N SER A 137 -7.16 2.30 7.65
CA SER A 137 -8.34 2.14 6.79
C SER A 137 -8.56 0.70 6.33
N ALA A 138 -9.71 0.42 5.71
CA ALA A 138 -9.97 -0.85 5.05
C ALA A 138 -8.91 -1.17 3.96
N LEU A 139 -8.48 -0.16 3.20
CA LEU A 139 -7.41 -0.29 2.21
C LEU A 139 -6.08 -0.68 2.88
N PHE A 140 -5.71 -0.02 3.98
CA PHE A 140 -4.48 -0.33 4.69
C PHE A 140 -4.46 -1.78 5.19
N ARG A 141 -5.57 -2.25 5.80
CA ARG A 141 -5.70 -3.63 6.28
C ARG A 141 -5.72 -4.64 5.14
N HIS A 142 -6.35 -4.30 4.02
CA HIS A 142 -6.30 -5.09 2.79
C HIS A 142 -4.85 -5.31 2.34
N GLU A 143 -4.03 -4.26 2.29
CA GLU A 143 -2.62 -4.38 1.91
C GLU A 143 -1.82 -5.20 2.92
N ILE A 144 -2.07 -5.03 4.23
CA ILE A 144 -1.46 -5.90 5.27
C ILE A 144 -1.79 -7.37 4.98
N ALA A 145 -3.05 -7.69 4.72
CA ALA A 145 -3.45 -9.06 4.40
C ALA A 145 -2.78 -9.57 3.11
N PHE A 146 -2.66 -8.72 2.09
CA PHE A 146 -1.95 -9.03 0.85
C PHE A 146 -0.48 -9.37 1.10
N VAL A 147 0.27 -8.55 1.85
CA VAL A 147 1.70 -8.79 2.12
C VAL A 147 1.92 -10.01 3.03
N LEU A 148 1.01 -10.29 3.97
CA LEU A 148 1.05 -11.54 4.75
C LEU A 148 0.79 -12.76 3.85
N GLY A 149 -0.11 -12.63 2.87
CA GLY A 149 -0.32 -13.64 1.84
C GLY A 149 0.90 -13.87 0.94
N GLN A 150 1.68 -12.83 0.64
CA GLN A 150 2.97 -12.96 -0.06
C GLN A 150 4.00 -13.72 0.79
N LEU A 151 4.03 -13.47 2.10
CA LEU A 151 4.95 -14.10 3.05
C LEU A 151 4.65 -15.58 3.29
N GLN A 152 3.37 -15.98 3.27
CA GLN A 152 2.92 -17.35 3.49
C GLN A 152 3.41 -17.97 4.82
N ASP A 153 3.63 -17.14 5.84
CA ASP A 153 4.13 -17.59 7.14
C ASP A 153 2.96 -17.97 8.07
N GLU A 154 3.01 -19.18 8.63
CA GLU A 154 1.95 -19.73 9.51
C GLU A 154 1.71 -18.91 10.77
N ASN A 155 2.69 -18.13 11.25
CA ASN A 155 2.52 -17.25 12.40
C ASN A 155 1.51 -16.12 12.14
N SER A 156 1.20 -15.80 10.87
CA SER A 156 0.19 -14.80 10.49
C SER A 156 -1.25 -15.35 10.48
N VAL A 157 -1.41 -16.68 10.37
CA VAL A 157 -2.72 -17.32 10.18
C VAL A 157 -3.72 -16.98 11.30
N PRO A 158 -3.35 -16.99 12.60
CA PRO A 158 -4.29 -16.61 13.65
C PRO A 158 -4.85 -15.19 13.49
N TYR A 159 -4.02 -14.25 13.03
CA TYR A 159 -4.41 -12.84 12.86
C TYR A 159 -5.27 -12.62 11.62
N LEU A 160 -4.93 -13.27 10.50
CA LEU A 160 -5.76 -13.26 9.29
C LEU A 160 -7.14 -13.86 9.57
N LYS A 161 -7.18 -14.97 10.32
CA LYS A 161 -8.43 -15.58 10.76
C LYS A 161 -9.24 -14.62 11.62
N GLU A 162 -8.62 -14.00 12.61
CA GLU A 162 -9.27 -13.05 13.51
C GLU A 162 -9.87 -11.85 12.75
N SER A 163 -9.15 -11.29 11.77
CA SER A 163 -9.67 -10.19 10.92
C SER A 163 -10.85 -10.66 10.06
N LEU A 164 -10.78 -11.86 9.45
CA LEU A 164 -11.90 -12.40 8.68
C LEU A 164 -13.14 -12.73 9.52
N GLU A 165 -12.96 -13.09 10.78
CA GLU A 165 -14.06 -13.38 11.71
C GLU A 165 -14.70 -12.11 12.31
N ASP A 166 -14.06 -10.95 12.15
CA ASP A 166 -14.52 -9.68 12.70
C ASP A 166 -15.65 -9.06 11.86
N VAL A 167 -16.89 -9.36 12.24
CA VAL A 167 -18.08 -8.86 11.55
C VAL A 167 -18.29 -7.35 11.68
N LEU A 168 -17.58 -6.69 12.60
CA LEU A 168 -17.65 -5.24 12.79
C LEU A 168 -16.68 -4.49 11.87
N GLU A 169 -15.82 -5.21 11.15
CA GLU A 169 -14.78 -4.62 10.30
C GLU A 169 -15.31 -4.18 8.90
N ASN A 170 -16.51 -4.63 8.51
CA ASN A 170 -17.10 -4.45 7.18
C ASN A 170 -18.16 -3.32 7.08
N GLU A 171 -18.29 -2.44 8.08
CA GLU A 171 -19.27 -1.33 8.10
C GLU A 171 -18.62 0.07 8.16
#